data_AF-A7MZH3-F1
#
_entry.id   AF-A7MZH3-F1
#
_cell.length_a   1.000
_cell.length_b   1.000
_cell.length_c   1.000
_cell.angle_alpha   90.00
_cell.angle_beta   90.00
_cell.angle_gamma   90.00
#
_symmetry.space_group_name_H-M   'P 1'
#
loop_
_entity.id
_entity.type
_entity.pdbx_description
1 polymer ?
#
loop_
_entity_poly.entity_id
_entity_poly.type
_entity_poly.pdbx_seq_one_letter_code
_entity_poly.pdbx_strand_id
1 'polypeptide(L)'
;MALQTLLSNNLSLGLQTKAMGFYALANEQRSERQCVQTAAIEFWRSKMKRASNSYRLQIIKEVVTRKEREACTDPMAKYIHQLMDELPTSKLEVEQNHRFAGSHFDEQAGGWVSDQWSLK
;
A
#
# COMPACT_ATOMS: atom_id res chain seq x y z
N MET A 1 -47.02 32.43 23.71
CA MET A 1 -47.37 31.53 22.58
C MET A 1 -46.53 31.84 21.33
N ALA A 2 -46.40 33.09 20.88
CA ALA A 2 -45.66 33.42 19.64
C ALA A 2 -44.12 33.26 19.71
N LEU A 3 -43.49 33.51 20.87
CA LEU A 3 -42.03 33.42 21.03
C LEU A 3 -41.48 31.99 21.03
N GLN A 4 -42.23 31.01 21.56
CA GLN A 4 -41.82 29.60 21.59
C GLN A 4 -41.74 29.02 20.17
N THR A 5 -42.72 29.35 19.32
CA THR A 5 -42.81 28.90 17.93
C THR A 5 -41.69 29.47 17.07
N LEU A 6 -41.30 30.73 17.30
CA LEU A 6 -40.19 31.37 16.57
C LEU A 6 -38.82 30.75 16.91
N LEU A 7 -38.60 30.36 18.18
CA LEU A 7 -37.35 29.70 18.59
C LEU A 7 -37.23 28.29 17.99
N SER A 8 -38.32 27.51 17.99
CA SER A 8 -38.35 26.17 17.38
C SER A 8 -38.10 26.20 15.87
N ASN A 9 -38.69 27.18 15.17
CA ASN A 9 -38.51 27.33 13.72
C ASN A 9 -37.07 27.75 13.36
N ASN A 10 -36.46 28.66 14.13
CA ASN A 10 -35.07 29.06 13.91
C ASN A 10 -34.07 27.92 14.17
N LEU A 11 -34.32 27.06 15.17
CA LEU A 11 -33.49 25.86 15.38
C LEU A 11 -33.62 24.87 14.22
N SER A 12 -34.84 24.65 13.70
CA SER A 12 -35.10 23.76 12.57
C SER A 12 -34.44 24.26 11.28
N LEU A 13 -34.56 25.56 10.98
CA LEU A 13 -33.89 26.19 9.83
C LEU A 13 -32.36 26.15 9.98
N GLY A 14 -31.84 26.39 11.19
CA GLY A 14 -30.41 26.27 11.49
C GLY A 14 -29.86 24.87 11.26
N LEU A 15 -30.59 23.82 11.68
CA LEU A 15 -30.21 22.42 11.43
C LEU A 15 -30.28 22.06 9.94
N GLN A 16 -31.33 22.49 9.23
CA GLN A 16 -31.48 22.24 7.80
C GLN A 16 -30.35 22.87 6.99
N THR A 17 -29.99 24.12 7.31
CA THR A 17 -28.89 24.83 6.62
C THR A 17 -27.55 24.14 6.87
N LYS A 18 -27.31 23.69 8.10
CA LYS A 18 -26.08 22.97 8.47
C LYS A 18 -26.00 21.60 7.79
N ALA A 19 -27.11 20.87 7.71
CA ALA A 19 -27.19 19.60 7.00
C ALA A 19 -26.90 19.75 5.51
N MET A 20 -27.53 20.73 4.84
CA MET A 20 -27.29 21.02 3.42
C MET A 20 -25.83 21.42 3.14
N GLY A 21 -25.19 22.16 4.04
CA GLY A 21 -23.75 22.47 3.96
C GLY A 21 -22.85 21.23 4.04
N PHE A 22 -23.15 20.27 4.93
CA PHE A 22 -22.43 19.01 5.01
C PHE A 22 -22.64 18.13 3.77
N TYR A 23 -23.86 18.06 3.24
CA TYR A 23 -24.14 17.34 2.00
C TYR A 23 -23.44 17.98 0.80
N ALA A 24 -23.42 19.33 0.69
CA ALA A 24 -22.72 20.03 -0.38
C ALA A 24 -21.21 19.78 -0.36
N LEU A 25 -20.56 19.91 0.81
CA LEU A 25 -19.13 19.63 0.97
C LEU A 25 -18.82 18.16 0.67
N ALA A 26 -19.66 17.23 1.13
CA ALA A 26 -19.49 15.80 0.83
C ALA A 26 -19.67 15.48 -0.66
N ASN A 27 -20.57 16.19 -1.35
CA ASN A 27 -20.81 16.00 -2.78
C ASN A 27 -19.70 16.63 -3.64
N GLU A 28 -19.14 17.76 -3.21
CA GLU A 28 -17.97 18.39 -3.81
C GLU A 28 -16.73 17.50 -3.67
N GLN A 29 -16.48 16.99 -2.46
CA GLN A 29 -15.41 16.00 -2.20
C GLN A 29 -15.61 14.70 -3.00
N ARG A 30 -16.86 14.27 -3.22
CA ARG A 30 -17.17 13.12 -4.07
C ARG A 30 -16.93 13.42 -5.55
N SER A 31 -17.33 14.60 -6.01
CA SER A 31 -17.13 15.07 -7.38
C SER A 31 -15.65 15.23 -7.72
N GLU A 32 -14.85 15.82 -6.81
CA GLU A 32 -13.40 15.94 -6.97
C GLU A 32 -12.73 14.57 -7.08
N ARG A 33 -13.06 13.63 -6.18
CA ARG A 33 -12.54 12.25 -6.25
C ARG A 33 -12.92 11.56 -7.56
N GLN A 34 -14.12 11.81 -8.05
CA GLN A 34 -14.62 11.22 -9.29
C GLN A 34 -13.93 11.82 -10.53
N CYS A 35 -13.67 13.14 -10.53
CA CYS A 35 -12.89 13.82 -11.58
C CYS A 35 -11.44 13.30 -11.62
N VAL A 36 -10.79 13.16 -10.46
CA VAL A 36 -9.41 12.65 -10.36
C VAL A 36 -9.32 11.18 -10.79
N GLN A 37 -10.28 10.33 -10.40
CA GLN A 37 -10.34 8.94 -10.87
C GLN A 37 -10.53 8.85 -12.39
N THR A 38 -11.40 9.69 -12.96
CA THR A 38 -11.66 9.72 -14.40
C THR A 38 -10.40 10.17 -15.16
N ALA A 39 -9.74 11.24 -14.71
CA ALA A 39 -8.48 11.71 -15.29
C ALA A 39 -7.37 10.67 -15.22
N ALA A 40 -7.24 9.94 -14.11
CA ALA A 40 -6.26 8.87 -13.96
C ALA A 40 -6.53 7.70 -14.92
N ILE A 41 -7.79 7.29 -15.07
CA ILE A 41 -8.20 6.21 -16.00
C ILE A 41 -7.91 6.61 -17.44
N GLU A 42 -8.24 7.84 -17.84
CA GLU A 42 -7.99 8.34 -19.20
C GLU A 42 -6.50 8.50 -19.49
N PHE A 43 -5.74 9.01 -18.52
CA PHE A 43 -4.28 9.08 -18.61
C PHE A 43 -3.67 7.68 -18.79
N TRP A 44 -4.06 6.71 -17.96
CA TRP A 44 -3.58 5.34 -18.05
C TRP A 44 -3.97 4.70 -19.39
N ARG A 45 -5.21 4.91 -19.85
CA ARG A 45 -5.69 4.46 -21.15
C ARG A 45 -4.88 5.05 -22.31
N SER A 46 -4.57 6.34 -22.26
CA SER A 46 -3.76 7.02 -23.29
C SER A 46 -2.31 6.56 -23.29
N LYS A 47 -1.67 6.51 -22.12
CA LYS A 47 -0.27 6.05 -21.95
C LYS A 47 -0.10 4.59 -22.35
N MET A 48 -1.03 3.72 -21.95
CA MET A 48 -0.97 2.30 -22.31
C MET A 48 -1.19 2.08 -23.81
N LYS A 49 -2.09 2.82 -24.47
CA LYS A 49 -2.30 2.67 -25.92
C LYS A 49 -1.05 2.95 -26.75
N ARG A 50 -0.15 3.81 -26.26
CA ARG A 50 1.08 4.24 -26.96
C ARG A 50 2.31 3.41 -26.59
N ALA A 51 2.20 2.53 -25.59
CA ALA A 51 3.29 1.72 -25.10
C ALA A 51 3.44 0.40 -25.87
N SER A 52 4.67 -0.14 -25.93
CA SER A 52 4.94 -1.46 -26.50
C SER A 52 4.24 -2.57 -25.71
N ASN A 53 3.99 -3.73 -26.33
CA ASN A 53 3.34 -4.84 -25.65
C ASN A 53 4.11 -5.31 -24.40
N SER A 54 5.43 -5.48 -24.52
CA SER A 54 6.30 -5.87 -23.41
C SER A 54 6.27 -4.86 -22.26
N TYR A 55 6.40 -3.57 -22.56
CA TYR A 55 6.39 -2.52 -21.54
C TYR A 55 5.05 -2.43 -20.79
N ARG A 56 3.92 -2.56 -21.50
CA ARG A 56 2.59 -2.62 -20.89
C ARG A 56 2.49 -3.75 -19.88
N LEU A 57 2.91 -4.95 -20.27
CA LEU A 57 2.86 -6.13 -19.41
C LEU A 57 3.77 -5.97 -18.19
N GLN A 58 4.94 -5.35 -18.36
CA GLN A 58 5.85 -5.06 -17.26
C GLN A 58 5.22 -4.12 -16.23
N ILE A 59 4.61 -3.00 -16.67
CA ILE A 59 3.92 -2.08 -15.77
C ILE A 59 2.72 -2.76 -15.09
N ILE A 60 1.91 -3.51 -15.83
CA ILE A 60 0.78 -4.25 -15.24
C ILE A 60 1.29 -5.21 -14.16
N LYS A 61 2.33 -5.99 -14.45
CA LYS A 61 2.92 -6.94 -13.52
C LYS A 61 3.43 -6.23 -12.25
N GLU A 62 4.14 -5.12 -12.41
CA GLU A 62 4.66 -4.33 -11.29
C GLU A 62 3.53 -3.83 -10.38
N VAL A 63 2.49 -3.21 -10.96
CA VAL A 63 1.35 -2.66 -10.21
C VAL A 63 0.57 -3.77 -9.51
N VAL A 64 0.30 -4.89 -10.19
CA VAL A 64 -0.40 -6.04 -9.60
C VAL A 64 0.41 -6.62 -8.44
N THR A 65 1.70 -6.89 -8.65
CA THR A 65 2.59 -7.44 -7.60
C THR A 65 2.58 -6.53 -6.37
N ARG A 66 2.70 -5.21 -6.58
CA ARG A 66 2.66 -4.25 -5.48
C ARG A 66 1.32 -4.27 -4.74
N LYS A 67 0.20 -4.34 -5.47
CA LYS A 67 -1.15 -4.38 -4.86
C LYS A 67 -1.40 -5.66 -4.07
N GLU A 68 -0.93 -6.80 -4.56
CA GLU A 68 -0.99 -8.07 -3.84
C GLU A 68 -0.19 -8.02 -2.54
N ARG A 69 1.02 -7.42 -2.57
CA ARG A 69 1.83 -7.20 -1.38
C ARG A 69 1.15 -6.26 -0.37
N GLU A 70 0.55 -5.16 -0.84
CA GLU A 70 -0.19 -4.21 0.00
C GLU A 70 -1.44 -4.86 0.64
N ALA A 71 -2.11 -5.76 -0.09
CA ALA A 71 -3.30 -6.48 0.38
C ALA A 71 -2.98 -7.65 1.33
N CYS A 72 -1.73 -8.11 1.37
CA CYS A 72 -1.29 -9.17 2.27
C CYS A 72 -1.52 -8.74 3.73
N THR A 73 -2.28 -9.52 4.49
CA THR A 73 -2.59 -9.23 5.90
C THR A 73 -1.64 -9.91 6.87
N ASP A 74 -0.85 -10.89 6.42
CA ASP A 74 0.11 -11.60 7.25
C ASP A 74 1.25 -10.68 7.73
N PRO A 75 1.48 -10.57 9.05
CA PRO A 75 2.49 -9.66 9.60
C PRO A 75 3.92 -10.04 9.21
N MET A 76 4.22 -11.33 9.03
CA MET A 76 5.56 -11.79 8.65
C MET A 76 5.86 -11.44 7.19
N ALA A 77 4.92 -11.70 6.27
CA ALA A 77 5.04 -11.36 4.87
C ALA A 77 5.16 -9.85 4.66
N LYS A 78 4.43 -9.03 5.44
CA LYS A 78 4.63 -7.57 5.44
C LYS A 78 6.05 -7.18 5.84
N TYR A 79 6.57 -7.77 6.91
CA TYR A 79 7.92 -7.51 7.38
C TYR A 79 8.97 -7.92 6.34
N ILE A 80 8.82 -9.08 5.71
CA ILE A 80 9.70 -9.52 4.60
C ILE A 80 9.63 -8.54 3.42
N HIS A 81 8.45 -8.08 3.04
CA HIS A 81 8.32 -7.08 1.96
C HIS A 81 9.01 -5.76 2.33
N GLN A 82 8.90 -5.30 3.58
CA GLN A 82 9.63 -4.12 4.05
C GLN A 82 11.14 -4.31 3.94
N LEU A 83 11.67 -5.44 4.40
CA LEU A 83 13.09 -5.76 4.27
C LEU A 83 13.57 -5.80 2.82
N MET A 84 12.73 -6.29 1.90
CA MET A 84 13.04 -6.32 0.47
C MET A 84 13.05 -4.93 -0.17
N ASP A 85 12.13 -4.05 0.24
CA ASP A 85 11.99 -2.70 -0.32
C ASP A 85 13.03 -1.72 0.27
N GLU A 86 13.47 -1.94 1.51
CA GLU A 86 14.49 -1.14 2.22
C GLU A 86 15.93 -1.43 1.73
N LEU A 87 16.15 -2.48 0.93
CA LEU A 87 17.48 -2.92 0.54
C LEU A 87 17.90 -2.44 -0.86
N PRO A 88 18.71 -1.36 -0.94
CA PRO A 88 19.76 -1.31 -1.94
C PRO A 88 21.16 -0.88 -1.43
N THR A 89 21.41 -0.78 -0.12
CA THR A 89 22.64 -0.09 0.39
C THR A 89 23.79 -0.97 0.90
N SER A 90 23.62 -2.29 1.09
CA SER A 90 24.70 -3.14 1.66
C SER A 90 25.09 -4.31 0.76
N LYS A 91 25.50 -4.03 -0.47
CA LYS A 91 26.17 -5.03 -1.33
C LYS A 91 27.59 -5.41 -0.86
N LEU A 92 28.01 -5.07 0.37
CA LEU A 92 29.43 -5.17 0.75
C LEU A 92 29.79 -6.25 1.78
N GLU A 93 28.86 -6.98 2.39
CA GLU A 93 29.24 -7.93 3.47
C GLU A 93 28.69 -9.35 3.37
N VAL A 94 27.82 -9.67 2.40
CA VAL A 94 27.17 -11.00 2.38
C VAL A 94 28.07 -12.09 1.76
N GLU A 95 29.08 -11.74 0.97
CA GLU A 95 29.74 -12.74 0.10
C GLU A 95 31.03 -13.37 0.66
N GLN A 96 31.52 -13.00 1.85
CA GLN A 96 32.79 -13.59 2.35
C GLN A 96 32.66 -14.53 3.55
N ASN A 97 31.55 -14.49 4.30
CA ASN A 97 31.36 -15.40 5.42
C ASN A 97 30.19 -16.34 5.15
N HIS A 98 30.48 -17.56 4.69
CA HIS A 98 29.54 -18.68 4.62
C HIS A 98 29.08 -19.17 6.01
N ARG A 99 29.18 -18.31 7.02
CA ARG A 99 28.90 -18.56 8.43
C ARG A 99 27.79 -17.60 8.83
N PHE A 100 26.61 -18.15 9.05
CA PHE A 100 25.48 -17.40 9.58
C PHE A 100 25.28 -17.83 11.05
N ALA A 101 25.45 -16.89 11.98
CA ALA A 101 25.19 -17.09 13.41
C ALA A 101 25.84 -18.37 14.02
N GLY A 102 27.10 -18.65 13.71
CA GLY A 102 27.79 -19.85 14.20
C GLY A 102 27.28 -21.17 13.59
N SER A 103 26.66 -21.09 12.40
CA SER A 103 26.30 -22.22 11.56
C SER A 103 26.92 -22.06 10.18
N HIS A 104 27.38 -23.14 9.57
CA HIS A 104 27.95 -23.17 8.23
C HIS A 104 27.16 -24.13 7.33
N PHE A 105 27.19 -23.90 6.02
CA PHE A 105 26.66 -24.88 5.08
C PHE A 105 27.66 -26.03 4.93
N ASP A 106 27.24 -27.23 5.30
CA ASP A 106 28.00 -28.47 5.13
C ASP A 106 27.41 -29.23 3.94
N GLU A 107 28.18 -29.29 2.84
CA GLU A 107 27.80 -30.00 1.63
C GLU A 107 27.66 -31.51 1.88
N GLN A 108 28.40 -32.07 2.83
CA GLN A 108 28.34 -33.49 3.18
C GLN A 108 27.06 -33.82 3.96
N ALA A 109 26.57 -32.90 4.79
CA ALA A 109 25.28 -33.02 5.48
C ALA A 109 24.10 -32.61 4.58
N GLY A 110 24.37 -31.93 3.46
CA GLY A 110 23.35 -31.40 2.55
C GLY A 110 22.56 -30.24 3.15
N GLY A 111 23.13 -29.48 4.08
CA GLY A 111 22.39 -28.47 4.82
C GLY A 111 23.23 -27.58 5.73
N TRP A 112 22.56 -26.73 6.50
CA TRP A 112 23.21 -25.86 7.49
C TRP A 112 23.43 -26.62 8.79
N VAL A 113 24.68 -26.65 9.26
CA VAL A 113 25.10 -27.32 10.49
C VAL A 113 25.64 -26.27 11.47
N SER A 114 25.27 -26.40 12.74
CA SER A 114 25.82 -25.54 13.80
C SER A 114 27.26 -25.93 14.12
N ASP A 115 28.13 -24.93 14.31
CA ASP A 115 29.52 -25.13 14.76
C ASP A 115 29.60 -25.80 16.14
N GLN A 116 28.50 -25.78 16.92
CA GLN A 116 28.40 -26.47 18.21
C GLN A 116 28.04 -27.95 18.09
N TRP A 117 27.64 -28.42 16.91
CA TRP A 117 27.28 -29.82 16.68
C TRP A 117 28.45 -30.79 16.87
N SER A 118 29.68 -30.30 16.70
CA SER A 118 30.93 -31.07 16.86
C SER A 118 31.56 -30.95 18.25
N LEU A 119 31.07 -30.09 19.13
CA LEU A 119 31.52 -30.04 20.53
C LEU A 119 30.88 -31.21 21.30
N LYS A 120 31.70 -32.21 21.61
CA LYS A 120 31.34 -33.42 22.33
C LYS A 120 31.92 -33.41 23.74
#